data_AF-A0A3S3NLV8-F1
#
_entry.id   AF-A0A3S3NLV8-F1
#
_cell.length_a   1.000
_cell.length_b   1.000
_cell.length_c   1.000
_cell.angle_alpha   90.00
_cell.angle_beta   90.00
_cell.angle_gamma   90.00
#
_symmetry.space_group_name_H-M   'P 1'
#
loop_
_entity.id
_entity.type
_entity.pdbx_description
1 polymer ?
#
loop_
_entity_poly.entity_id
_entity_poly.type
_entity_poly.pdbx_seq_one_letter_code
_entity_poly.pdbx_strand_id
1 'polypeptide(L)'
;MADYFIIDTDAGVDDAVAIMMALDLMSQAKNSDKKLLGITCCAGNTKVDKVARNVHLTLKIMRRMDIKIFKGCHCSIMNKYESYYYFGSDGLGNMVHKYEPLDVKVEQEHAVNALIKFVKEYPKQVSIVCIGPLTNIALASRIEPKFFELTKSLLIMGGNIDGLGNATAAAEFNFYYDPEAVDIVLTNVQCPITILPWELAYRTHISWCVLEKQNFPAKVELNGELTRGQLVVDKRSVSCENGIEFILKVDVQYLKDLYEKMLL
;
A
#
# COMPACT_ATOMS: atom_id res chain seq x y z
N MET A 1 20.76 -4.59 -12.48
CA MET A 1 19.98 -3.35 -12.76
C MET A 1 19.33 -3.02 -11.45
N ALA A 2 19.53 -1.80 -10.96
CA ALA A 2 19.01 -1.39 -9.66
C ALA A 2 17.48 -1.59 -9.58
N ASP A 3 17.00 -2.06 -8.43
CA ASP A 3 15.59 -2.30 -8.16
C ASP A 3 15.13 -1.33 -7.07
N TYR A 4 14.38 -0.31 -7.47
CA TYR A 4 13.96 0.75 -6.56
C TYR A 4 12.57 0.47 -6.01
N PHE A 5 12.37 0.79 -4.75
CA PHE A 5 11.09 0.61 -4.05
C PHE A 5 10.59 1.94 -3.49
N ILE A 6 9.27 2.10 -3.47
CA ILE A 6 8.56 3.11 -2.69
C ILE A 6 7.46 2.38 -1.93
N ILE A 7 7.22 2.76 -0.67
CA ILE A 7 6.09 2.28 0.12
C ILE A 7 5.09 3.43 0.26
N ASP A 8 3.86 3.24 -0.20
CA ASP A 8 2.72 4.16 -0.02
C ASP A 8 1.78 3.59 1.05
N THR A 9 1.57 4.33 2.14
CA THR A 9 1.00 3.79 3.40
C THR A 9 0.13 4.80 4.13
N ASP A 10 -0.85 4.31 4.88
CA ASP A 10 -1.64 5.06 5.86
C ASP A 10 -1.29 4.71 7.33
N ALA A 11 -0.19 3.98 7.52
CA ALA A 11 0.53 3.71 8.77
C ALA A 11 -0.34 3.31 9.99
N GLY A 12 -1.08 2.21 9.84
CA GLY A 12 -1.58 1.41 10.97
C GLY A 12 -0.50 0.60 11.69
N VAL A 13 -0.93 -0.23 12.64
CA VAL A 13 -0.01 -1.12 13.39
C VAL A 13 0.64 -2.15 12.46
N ASP A 14 -0.14 -2.70 11.54
CA ASP A 14 0.28 -3.65 10.53
C ASP A 14 1.20 -3.02 9.48
N ASP A 15 0.93 -1.81 9.01
CA ASP A 15 1.86 -1.06 8.15
C ASP A 15 3.22 -0.83 8.83
N ALA A 16 3.21 -0.45 10.11
CA ALA A 16 4.45 -0.25 10.86
C ALA A 16 5.26 -1.55 10.90
N VAL A 17 4.62 -2.68 11.16
CA VAL A 17 5.26 -4.00 11.10
C VAL A 17 5.78 -4.30 9.69
N ALA A 18 5.00 -4.07 8.64
CA ALA A 18 5.42 -4.30 7.26
C ALA A 18 6.65 -3.46 6.89
N ILE A 19 6.70 -2.19 7.29
CA ILE A 19 7.86 -1.32 7.11
C ILE A 19 9.07 -1.87 7.86
N MET A 20 8.93 -2.23 9.14
CA MET A 20 10.04 -2.79 9.93
C MET A 20 10.61 -4.06 9.28
N MET A 21 9.73 -4.98 8.84
CA MET A 21 10.13 -6.20 8.17
C MET A 21 10.83 -5.93 6.83
N ALA A 22 10.32 -4.98 6.04
CA ALA A 22 10.95 -4.60 4.79
C ALA A 22 12.38 -4.05 5.03
N LEU A 23 12.55 -3.20 6.05
CA LEU A 23 13.86 -2.64 6.39
C LEU A 23 14.85 -3.68 6.90
N ASP A 24 14.40 -4.60 7.74
CA ASP A 24 15.22 -5.71 8.22
C ASP A 24 15.68 -6.61 7.06
N LEU A 25 14.74 -7.05 6.21
CA LEU A 25 15.05 -7.84 5.01
C LEU A 25 16.05 -7.14 4.09
N MET A 26 15.89 -5.83 3.87
CA MET A 26 16.82 -5.04 3.05
C MET A 26 18.21 -4.93 3.70
N SER A 27 18.29 -4.85 5.03
CA SER A 27 19.56 -4.79 5.75
C SER A 27 20.36 -6.09 5.65
N GLN A 28 19.66 -7.23 5.60
CA GLN A 28 20.26 -8.56 5.51
C GLN A 28 20.75 -8.88 4.09
N ALA A 29 20.20 -8.23 3.07
CA ALA A 29 20.51 -8.46 1.67
C ALA A 29 21.87 -7.84 1.27
N LYS A 30 22.98 -8.47 1.68
CA LYS A 30 24.34 -8.09 1.26
C LYS A 30 24.43 -8.07 -0.27
N ASN A 31 24.92 -6.98 -0.84
CA ASN A 31 25.05 -6.75 -2.29
C ASN A 31 23.72 -6.72 -3.07
N SER A 32 22.60 -6.40 -2.43
CA SER A 32 21.36 -6.23 -3.19
C SER A 32 21.39 -4.90 -3.94
N ASP A 33 21.09 -4.96 -5.24
CA ASP A 33 20.75 -3.83 -6.11
C ASP A 33 19.45 -3.11 -5.67
N LYS A 34 18.87 -3.49 -4.51
CA LYS A 34 17.58 -3.01 -4.02
C LYS A 34 17.71 -1.76 -3.15
N LYS A 35 16.93 -0.72 -3.44
CA LYS A 35 16.97 0.53 -2.66
C LYS A 35 15.57 1.11 -2.45
N LEU A 36 15.25 1.45 -1.21
CA LEU A 36 14.04 2.17 -0.84
C LEU A 36 14.30 3.67 -1.06
N LEU A 37 13.55 4.29 -1.98
CA LEU A 37 13.70 5.71 -2.32
C LEU A 37 13.02 6.63 -1.31
N GLY A 38 11.95 6.14 -0.67
CA GLY A 38 11.20 6.85 0.35
C GLY A 38 9.91 6.16 0.71
N ILE A 39 9.20 6.75 1.67
CA ILE A 39 7.86 6.34 2.10
C ILE A 39 6.92 7.51 1.85
N THR A 40 5.83 7.25 1.14
CA THR A 40 4.76 8.22 0.88
C THR A 40 3.57 7.93 1.80
N CYS A 41 3.00 8.99 2.38
CA CYS A 41 1.91 8.87 3.35
C CYS A 41 0.58 9.30 2.72
N CYS A 42 -0.50 8.56 2.94
CA CYS A 42 -1.87 8.95 2.61
C CYS A 42 -2.77 8.86 3.86
N ALA A 43 -3.95 9.48 3.79
CA ALA A 43 -4.98 9.28 4.81
C ALA A 43 -5.69 7.93 4.61
N GLY A 44 -6.06 7.29 5.72
CA GLY A 44 -6.73 6.00 5.76
C GLY A 44 -7.03 5.62 7.20
N ASN A 45 -6.29 4.65 7.76
CA ASN A 45 -6.27 4.25 9.18
C ASN A 45 -6.24 5.43 10.16
N THR A 46 -5.54 6.51 9.80
CA THR A 46 -5.61 7.78 10.52
C THR A 46 -5.37 8.97 9.58
N LYS A 47 -5.41 10.19 10.13
CA LYS A 47 -5.15 11.41 9.36
C LYS A 47 -3.69 11.45 8.91
N VAL A 48 -3.42 11.96 7.70
CA VAL A 48 -2.08 11.91 7.08
C VAL A 48 -0.95 12.51 7.93
N ASP A 49 -1.23 13.52 8.77
CA ASP A 49 -0.21 14.07 9.70
C ASP A 49 0.19 13.04 10.78
N LYS A 50 -0.79 12.29 11.29
CA LYS A 50 -0.54 11.18 12.23
C LYS A 50 0.13 10.01 11.52
N VAL A 51 -0.22 9.74 10.27
CA VAL A 51 0.46 8.74 9.43
C VAL A 51 1.95 9.06 9.30
N ALA A 52 2.29 10.30 8.91
CA ALA A 52 3.68 10.73 8.80
C ALA A 52 4.43 10.64 10.14
N ARG A 53 3.76 10.98 11.25
CA ARG A 53 4.31 10.80 12.61
C ARG A 53 4.56 9.32 12.93
N ASN A 54 3.65 8.43 12.58
CA ASN A 54 3.78 6.99 12.80
C ASN A 54 4.94 6.40 12.00
N VAL A 55 5.04 6.74 10.70
CA VAL A 55 6.18 6.35 9.86
C VAL A 55 7.50 6.87 10.45
N HIS A 56 7.53 8.14 10.89
CA HIS A 56 8.71 8.70 11.55
C HIS A 56 9.12 7.91 12.80
N LEU A 57 8.17 7.58 13.67
CA LEU A 57 8.44 6.79 14.87
C LEU A 57 8.98 5.40 14.50
N THR A 58 8.36 4.74 13.51
CA THR A 58 8.81 3.43 13.00
C THR A 58 10.25 3.50 12.47
N LEU A 59 10.58 4.49 11.63
CA LEU A 59 11.95 4.68 11.12
C LEU A 59 12.95 5.00 12.24
N LYS A 60 12.54 5.77 13.25
CA LYS A 60 13.37 6.10 14.42
C LYS A 60 13.69 4.84 15.23
N ILE A 61 12.71 3.97 15.47
CA ILE A 61 12.89 2.68 16.14
C ILE A 61 13.87 1.80 15.36
N MET A 62 13.71 1.73 14.03
CA MET A 62 14.58 0.97 13.14
C MET A 62 15.95 1.62 12.87
N ARG A 63 16.21 2.81 13.43
CA ARG A 63 17.44 3.60 13.21
C ARG A 63 17.71 3.89 11.72
N ARG A 64 16.66 4.10 10.93
CA ARG A 64 16.70 4.36 9.48
C ARG A 64 16.15 5.72 9.10
N MET A 65 16.55 6.75 9.85
CA MET A 65 16.18 8.14 9.59
C MET A 65 16.83 8.72 8.31
N ASP A 66 17.64 7.94 7.60
CA ASP A 66 18.12 8.25 6.25
C ASP A 66 17.02 8.13 5.18
N ILE A 67 15.92 7.43 5.48
CA ILE A 67 14.80 7.26 4.57
C ILE A 67 13.90 8.49 4.62
N LYS A 68 13.55 9.00 3.44
CA LYS A 68 12.70 10.17 3.26
C LYS A 68 11.22 9.83 3.45
N ILE A 69 10.50 10.70 4.14
CA ILE A 69 9.05 10.62 4.33
C ILE A 69 8.40 11.76 3.55
N PHE A 70 7.44 11.44 2.68
CA PHE A 70 6.71 12.42 1.89
C PHE A 70 5.24 12.41 2.29
N LYS A 71 4.73 13.56 2.73
CA LYS A 71 3.32 13.68 3.12
C LYS A 71 2.45 13.85 1.86
N GLY A 72 1.36 13.08 1.77
CA GLY A 72 0.47 13.05 0.62
C GLY A 72 -0.95 13.49 0.94
N CYS A 73 -1.91 12.86 0.26
CA CYS A 73 -3.32 13.24 0.30
C CYS A 73 -3.93 13.13 1.70
N HIS A 74 -4.71 14.15 2.08
CA HIS A 74 -5.36 14.21 3.39
C HIS A 74 -6.75 13.53 3.44
N CYS A 75 -7.32 13.21 2.28
CA CYS A 75 -8.62 12.53 2.13
C CYS A 75 -8.67 11.83 0.77
N SER A 76 -9.73 11.04 0.55
CA SER A 76 -10.06 10.46 -0.76
C SER A 76 -10.46 11.51 -1.80
N ILE A 77 -10.45 11.14 -3.08
CA ILE A 77 -10.73 12.04 -4.22
C ILE A 77 -12.07 12.76 -4.06
N MET A 78 -13.12 12.02 -3.66
CA MET A 78 -14.47 12.59 -3.50
C MET A 78 -14.73 13.15 -2.09
N ASN A 79 -13.75 13.06 -1.18
CA ASN A 79 -13.82 13.49 0.22
C ASN A 79 -15.08 13.01 0.96
N LYS A 80 -15.46 11.73 0.74
CA LYS A 80 -16.69 11.14 1.31
C LYS A 80 -16.45 10.34 2.59
N TYR A 81 -15.20 10.04 2.92
CA TYR A 81 -14.85 9.10 3.99
C TYR A 81 -13.85 9.72 4.95
N GLU A 82 -14.12 9.55 6.24
CA GLU A 82 -13.19 9.91 7.30
C GLU A 82 -12.39 8.68 7.76
N SER A 83 -11.22 8.93 8.34
CA SER A 83 -10.35 7.88 8.86
C SER A 83 -11.03 7.01 9.91
N TYR A 84 -10.74 5.70 9.85
CA TYR A 84 -11.28 4.70 10.75
C TYR A 84 -10.25 4.38 11.85
N TYR A 85 -10.56 4.69 13.10
CA TYR A 85 -9.65 4.52 14.24
C TYR A 85 -9.51 3.06 14.73
N TYR A 86 -9.43 2.11 13.79
CA TYR A 86 -9.38 0.68 14.08
C TYR A 86 -8.19 0.35 15.01
N PHE A 87 -7.02 0.93 14.72
CA PHE A 87 -5.82 0.78 15.54
C PHE A 87 -5.69 1.81 16.67
N GLY A 88 -6.80 2.42 17.09
CA GLY A 88 -6.81 3.53 18.02
C GLY A 88 -6.68 4.89 17.35
N SER A 89 -6.83 5.95 18.14
CA SER A 89 -6.92 7.33 17.67
C SER A 89 -5.64 7.86 17.02
N ASP A 90 -4.49 7.25 17.34
CA ASP A 90 -3.19 7.58 16.79
C ASP A 90 -2.72 6.63 15.68
N GLY A 91 -3.45 5.54 15.41
CA GLY A 91 -3.07 4.50 14.44
C GLY A 91 -2.05 3.47 14.95
N LEU A 92 -1.50 3.63 16.16
CA LEU A 92 -0.50 2.75 16.76
C LEU A 92 -0.87 2.36 18.21
N GLY A 93 -2.11 1.96 18.42
CA GLY A 93 -2.60 1.42 19.70
C GLY A 93 -2.76 2.45 20.82
N ASN A 94 -2.83 3.75 20.51
CA ASN A 94 -2.84 4.86 21.46
C ASN A 94 -1.55 4.98 22.29
N MET A 95 -0.40 4.54 21.74
CA MET A 95 0.87 4.47 22.46
C MET A 95 1.89 5.53 22.03
N VAL A 96 1.61 6.30 20.97
CA VAL A 96 2.57 7.26 20.42
C VAL A 96 2.97 8.34 21.43
N HIS A 97 2.05 8.74 22.30
CA HIS A 97 2.28 9.73 23.37
C HIS A 97 3.47 9.39 24.27
N LYS A 98 3.84 8.11 24.41
CA LYS A 98 5.00 7.68 25.22
C LYS A 98 6.35 8.05 24.60
N TYR A 99 6.36 8.41 23.32
CA TYR A 99 7.56 8.73 22.55
C TYR A 99 7.65 10.22 22.20
N GLU A 100 6.71 11.04 22.70
CA GLU A 100 6.70 12.48 22.48
C GLU A 100 7.65 13.23 23.44
N PRO A 101 8.16 14.42 23.04
CA PRO A 101 7.95 15.06 21.74
C PRO A 101 8.73 14.38 20.61
N LEU A 102 8.11 14.33 19.42
CA LEU A 102 8.76 13.88 18.19
C LEU A 102 8.99 15.09 17.28
N ASP A 103 10.25 15.33 16.91
CA ASP A 103 10.60 16.26 15.84
C ASP A 103 10.35 15.56 14.49
N VAL A 104 9.08 15.53 14.07
CA VAL A 104 8.64 14.79 12.88
C VAL A 104 9.25 15.42 11.62
N LYS A 105 10.20 14.69 11.03
CA LYS A 105 10.87 15.07 9.79
C LYS A 105 10.14 14.51 8.58
N VAL A 106 9.60 15.41 7.76
CA VAL A 106 9.02 15.12 6.45
C VAL A 106 9.66 16.03 5.40
N GLU A 107 9.72 15.54 4.18
CA GLU A 107 10.14 16.34 3.03
C GLU A 107 9.07 17.40 2.70
N GLN A 108 9.51 18.54 2.16
CA GLN A 108 8.61 19.61 1.69
C GLN A 108 7.85 19.21 0.42
N GLU A 109 8.42 18.29 -0.35
CA GLU A 109 7.79 17.76 -1.57
C GLU A 109 6.59 16.88 -1.22
N HIS A 110 5.45 17.13 -1.88
CA HIS A 110 4.24 16.32 -1.72
C HIS A 110 4.44 14.91 -2.27
N ALA A 111 3.87 13.89 -1.62
CA ALA A 111 3.99 12.48 -2.00
C ALA A 111 3.74 12.21 -3.49
N VAL A 112 2.67 12.79 -4.04
CA VAL A 112 2.30 12.68 -5.47
C VAL A 112 3.42 13.18 -6.38
N ASN A 113 4.05 14.31 -6.04
CA ASN A 113 5.14 14.87 -6.83
C ASN A 113 6.41 14.01 -6.70
N ALA A 114 6.69 13.49 -5.50
CA ALA A 114 7.80 12.58 -5.27
C ALA A 114 7.66 11.28 -6.08
N LEU A 115 6.46 10.68 -6.10
CA LEU A 115 6.15 9.50 -6.93
C LEU A 115 6.45 9.77 -8.41
N ILE A 116 5.93 10.87 -8.96
CA ILE A 116 6.17 11.26 -10.36
C ILE A 116 7.67 11.49 -10.61
N LYS A 117 8.36 12.18 -9.71
CA LYS A 117 9.80 12.43 -9.82
C LYS A 117 10.59 11.13 -9.90
N PHE A 118 10.33 10.20 -8.97
CA PHE A 118 11.09 8.95 -8.90
C PHE A 118 10.87 8.04 -10.11
N VAL A 119 9.63 7.89 -10.61
CA VAL A 119 9.40 7.06 -11.81
C VAL A 119 10.02 7.69 -13.07
N LYS A 120 10.13 9.02 -13.13
CA LYS A 120 10.83 9.72 -14.23
C LYS A 120 12.34 9.61 -14.14
N GLU A 121 12.89 9.68 -12.94
CA GLU A 121 14.33 9.58 -12.68
C GLU A 121 14.82 8.13 -12.92
N TYR A 122 14.00 7.13 -12.57
CA TYR A 122 14.33 5.71 -12.67
C TYR A 122 13.27 4.94 -13.49
N PRO A 123 13.13 5.24 -14.79
CA PRO A 123 12.10 4.63 -15.63
C PRO A 123 12.25 3.11 -15.67
N LYS A 124 11.12 2.42 -15.52
CA LYS A 124 10.98 0.96 -15.45
C LYS A 124 11.80 0.27 -14.35
N GLN A 125 12.25 1.02 -13.34
CA GLN A 125 13.04 0.48 -12.23
C GLN A 125 12.37 0.68 -10.85
N VAL A 126 11.31 1.48 -10.74
CA VAL A 126 10.59 1.72 -9.47
C VAL A 126 9.38 0.81 -9.33
N SER A 127 9.39 -0.06 -8.33
CA SER A 127 8.24 -0.83 -7.87
C SER A 127 7.57 -0.10 -6.71
N ILE A 128 6.26 0.08 -6.75
CA ILE A 128 5.52 0.79 -5.69
C ILE A 128 4.68 -0.21 -4.91
N VAL A 129 4.89 -0.25 -3.60
CA VAL A 129 4.16 -1.10 -2.66
C VAL A 129 3.11 -0.23 -1.97
N CYS A 130 1.85 -0.45 -2.30
CA CYS A 130 0.71 0.29 -1.78
C CYS A 130 0.06 -0.55 -0.68
N ILE A 131 0.18 -0.10 0.57
CA ILE A 131 -0.41 -0.73 1.76
C ILE A 131 -1.48 0.16 2.42
N GLY A 132 -1.73 1.35 1.86
CA GLY A 132 -2.90 2.19 2.19
C GLY A 132 -3.77 2.49 0.96
N PRO A 133 -4.74 3.42 1.09
CA PRO A 133 -5.62 3.83 -0.02
C PRO A 133 -4.86 4.42 -1.22
N LEU A 134 -5.34 4.15 -2.44
CA LEU A 134 -4.64 4.44 -3.69
C LEU A 134 -4.70 5.91 -4.15
N THR A 135 -5.16 6.83 -3.32
CA THR A 135 -5.38 8.24 -3.70
C THR A 135 -4.11 8.91 -4.25
N ASN A 136 -2.96 8.69 -3.60
CA ASN A 136 -1.68 9.23 -4.09
C ASN A 136 -1.34 8.70 -5.50
N ILE A 137 -1.54 7.39 -5.72
CA ILE A 137 -1.23 6.71 -6.98
C ILE A 137 -2.16 7.17 -8.10
N ALA A 138 -3.46 7.25 -7.82
CA ALA A 138 -4.45 7.76 -8.76
C ALA A 138 -4.11 9.18 -9.19
N LEU A 139 -3.86 10.10 -8.25
CA LEU A 139 -3.52 11.48 -8.58
C LEU A 139 -2.20 11.59 -9.33
N ALA A 140 -1.19 10.79 -8.98
CA ALA A 140 0.08 10.75 -9.72
C ALA A 140 -0.13 10.39 -11.20
N SER A 141 -0.97 9.38 -11.48
CA SER A 141 -1.30 8.98 -12.85
C SER A 141 -2.14 10.00 -13.62
N ARG A 142 -2.96 10.80 -12.92
CA ARG A 142 -3.75 11.86 -13.54
C ARG A 142 -2.92 13.09 -13.87
N ILE A 143 -1.89 13.39 -13.09
CA ILE A 143 -0.97 14.51 -13.33
C ILE A 143 0.08 14.13 -14.38
N GLU A 144 0.63 12.91 -14.32
CA GLU A 144 1.59 12.38 -15.30
C GLU A 144 0.97 11.19 -16.07
N PRO A 145 0.47 11.40 -17.29
CA PRO A 145 -0.17 10.33 -18.07
C PRO A 145 0.74 9.12 -18.35
N LYS A 146 2.07 9.30 -18.38
CA LYS A 146 3.03 8.19 -18.57
C LYS A 146 3.42 7.51 -17.26
N PHE A 147 2.78 7.84 -16.13
CA PHE A 147 3.21 7.37 -14.81
C PHE A 147 3.32 5.84 -14.74
N PHE A 148 2.29 5.11 -15.18
CA PHE A 148 2.33 3.64 -15.19
C PHE A 148 3.28 3.09 -16.27
N GLU A 149 3.37 3.77 -17.41
CA GLU A 149 4.37 3.47 -18.44
C GLU A 149 5.82 3.58 -17.91
N LEU A 150 6.09 4.47 -16.96
CA LEU A 150 7.40 4.64 -16.34
C LEU A 150 7.59 3.74 -15.10
N THR A 151 6.50 3.25 -14.50
CA THR A 151 6.53 2.39 -13.32
C THR A 151 6.96 0.97 -13.70
N LYS A 152 7.78 0.33 -12.84
CA LYS A 152 8.21 -1.07 -13.02
C LYS A 152 7.07 -2.02 -12.71
N SER A 153 6.46 -1.89 -11.54
CA SER A 153 5.30 -2.67 -11.09
C SER A 153 4.58 -2.00 -9.93
N LEU A 154 3.32 -2.38 -9.73
CA LEU A 154 2.52 -2.04 -8.55
C LEU A 154 2.21 -3.30 -7.75
N LEU A 155 2.44 -3.24 -6.45
CA LEU A 155 1.97 -4.25 -5.49
C LEU A 155 0.97 -3.56 -4.59
N ILE A 156 -0.23 -4.10 -4.46
CA ILE A 156 -1.34 -3.46 -3.76
C ILE A 156 -1.90 -4.43 -2.72
N MET A 157 -1.92 -4.00 -1.46
CA MET A 157 -2.73 -4.65 -0.43
C MET A 157 -4.12 -4.02 -0.45
N GLY A 158 -5.12 -4.82 -0.79
CA GLY A 158 -6.50 -4.38 -0.77
C GLY A 158 -7.39 -5.13 -1.74
N GLY A 159 -8.66 -4.76 -1.76
CA GLY A 159 -9.68 -5.42 -2.57
C GLY A 159 -9.97 -6.84 -2.10
N ASN A 160 -10.79 -7.54 -2.87
CA ASN A 160 -11.23 -8.89 -2.55
C ASN A 160 -11.57 -9.68 -3.83
N ILE A 161 -11.76 -10.99 -3.74
CA ILE A 161 -12.06 -11.83 -4.90
C ILE A 161 -13.47 -12.40 -4.83
N ASP A 162 -13.89 -12.82 -3.64
CA ASP A 162 -15.16 -13.48 -3.38
C ASP A 162 -16.19 -12.50 -2.78
N GLY A 163 -15.87 -11.21 -2.72
CA GLY A 163 -16.72 -10.18 -2.13
C GLY A 163 -16.73 -10.20 -0.60
N LEU A 164 -15.69 -10.75 0.04
CA LEU A 164 -15.56 -10.68 1.49
C LEU A 164 -14.96 -9.32 1.88
N GLY A 165 -15.74 -8.46 2.53
CA GLY A 165 -15.28 -7.16 3.01
C GLY A 165 -14.80 -7.13 4.46
N ASN A 166 -14.10 -6.06 4.83
CA ASN A 166 -13.74 -5.71 6.22
C ASN A 166 -14.09 -4.26 6.60
N ALA A 167 -14.38 -3.40 5.62
CA ALA A 167 -14.97 -2.08 5.86
C ALA A 167 -16.50 -2.12 5.73
N THR A 168 -17.00 -2.85 4.73
CA THR A 168 -18.43 -3.21 4.63
C THR A 168 -18.56 -4.73 4.52
N ALA A 169 -19.79 -5.23 4.34
CA ALA A 169 -20.00 -6.63 4.03
C ALA A 169 -19.27 -7.08 2.75
N ALA A 170 -19.09 -6.16 1.78
CA ALA A 170 -18.62 -6.48 0.44
C ALA A 170 -17.32 -5.79 0.02
N ALA A 171 -16.86 -4.75 0.74
CA ALA A 171 -15.69 -3.97 0.37
C ALA A 171 -14.55 -4.10 1.40
N GLU A 172 -13.34 -4.26 0.86
CA GLU A 172 -12.10 -4.17 1.62
C GLU A 172 -11.79 -2.70 1.92
N PHE A 173 -11.17 -2.42 3.06
CA PHE A 173 -10.90 -1.11 3.63
C PHE A 173 -10.19 -0.12 2.70
N ASN A 174 -9.01 -0.45 2.17
CA ASN A 174 -8.26 0.45 1.30
C ASN A 174 -9.05 0.80 0.04
N PHE A 175 -9.75 -0.19 -0.52
CA PHE A 175 -10.56 -0.01 -1.73
C PHE A 175 -11.87 0.73 -1.46
N TYR A 176 -12.45 0.54 -0.27
CA TYR A 176 -13.63 1.25 0.20
C TYR A 176 -13.33 2.72 0.52
N TYR A 177 -12.14 3.02 1.04
CA TYR A 177 -11.75 4.37 1.43
C TYR A 177 -11.70 5.33 0.23
N ASP A 178 -11.18 4.87 -0.90
CA ASP A 178 -11.16 5.64 -2.16
C ASP A 178 -11.45 4.78 -3.39
N PRO A 179 -12.73 4.39 -3.62
CA PRO A 179 -13.11 3.55 -4.75
C PRO A 179 -12.83 4.23 -6.09
N GLU A 180 -12.98 5.56 -6.17
CA GLU A 180 -12.64 6.31 -7.37
C GLU A 180 -11.15 6.24 -7.70
N ALA A 181 -10.27 6.31 -6.68
CA ALA A 181 -8.84 6.12 -6.91
C ALA A 181 -8.53 4.71 -7.43
N VAL A 182 -9.20 3.68 -6.90
CA VAL A 182 -9.06 2.31 -7.40
C VAL A 182 -9.49 2.21 -8.86
N ASP A 183 -10.64 2.78 -9.23
CA ASP A 183 -11.14 2.76 -10.61
C ASP A 183 -10.15 3.43 -11.57
N ILE A 184 -9.62 4.60 -11.18
CA ILE A 184 -8.59 5.30 -11.96
C ILE A 184 -7.35 4.43 -12.14
N VAL A 185 -6.85 3.80 -11.07
CA VAL A 185 -5.64 2.97 -11.14
C VAL A 185 -5.88 1.75 -12.02
N LEU A 186 -6.91 0.95 -11.76
CA LEU A 186 -7.17 -0.29 -12.48
C LEU A 186 -7.48 -0.06 -13.97
N THR A 187 -8.17 1.05 -14.29
CA THR A 187 -8.50 1.39 -15.68
C THR A 187 -7.29 1.86 -16.48
N ASN A 188 -6.32 2.54 -15.86
CA ASN A 188 -5.22 3.20 -16.57
C ASN A 188 -3.88 2.49 -16.42
N VAL A 189 -3.78 1.43 -15.61
CA VAL A 189 -2.51 0.75 -15.35
C VAL A 189 -1.93 0.10 -16.61
N GLN A 190 -0.65 0.36 -16.87
CA GLN A 190 0.11 -0.18 -18.01
C GLN A 190 1.34 -0.98 -17.56
N CYS A 191 1.65 -1.00 -16.26
CA CYS A 191 2.69 -1.83 -15.68
C CYS A 191 2.08 -3.10 -15.04
N PRO A 192 2.89 -4.15 -14.79
CA PRO A 192 2.47 -5.28 -13.99
C PRO A 192 1.85 -4.84 -12.65
N ILE A 193 0.70 -5.41 -12.32
CA ILE A 193 -0.04 -5.14 -11.09
C ILE A 193 -0.30 -6.46 -10.36
N THR A 194 0.04 -6.48 -9.08
CA THR A 194 -0.23 -7.60 -8.17
C THR A 194 -1.08 -7.12 -7.01
N ILE A 195 -2.21 -7.77 -6.77
CA ILE A 195 -3.11 -7.53 -5.64
C ILE A 195 -2.96 -8.64 -4.61
N LEU A 196 -2.80 -8.25 -3.35
CA LEU A 196 -2.93 -9.08 -2.17
C LEU A 196 -4.33 -8.84 -1.57
N PRO A 197 -5.31 -9.71 -1.86
CA PRO A 197 -6.70 -9.50 -1.50
C PRO A 197 -6.95 -9.79 -0.01
N TRP A 198 -8.01 -9.19 0.55
CA TRP A 198 -8.39 -9.34 1.95
C TRP A 198 -8.61 -10.79 2.38
N GLU A 199 -9.22 -11.63 1.53
CA GLU A 199 -9.49 -13.03 1.87
C GLU A 199 -8.22 -13.78 2.28
N LEU A 200 -7.08 -13.41 1.71
CA LEU A 200 -5.82 -13.98 2.08
C LEU A 200 -5.43 -13.59 3.51
N ALA A 201 -5.47 -12.31 3.84
CA ALA A 201 -5.20 -11.84 5.20
C ALA A 201 -6.21 -12.39 6.23
N TYR A 202 -7.47 -12.55 5.84
CA TYR A 202 -8.52 -13.10 6.69
C TYR A 202 -8.36 -14.61 6.95
N ARG A 203 -8.05 -15.39 5.90
CA ARG A 203 -7.96 -16.86 5.98
C ARG A 203 -6.60 -17.34 6.49
N THR A 204 -5.60 -16.47 6.53
CA THR A 204 -4.23 -16.86 6.87
C THR A 204 -3.76 -16.16 8.14
N HIS A 205 -3.27 -16.95 9.09
CA HIS A 205 -2.57 -16.43 10.26
C HIS A 205 -1.07 -16.27 9.93
N ILE A 206 -0.73 -15.30 9.05
CA ILE A 206 0.60 -14.75 8.63
C ILE A 206 1.58 -15.75 7.99
N SER A 207 2.06 -15.64 6.71
CA SER A 207 3.52 -15.58 6.34
C SER A 207 4.05 -15.39 4.83
N TRP A 208 5.39 -15.47 4.43
CA TRP A 208 6.13 -15.13 3.12
C TRP A 208 6.62 -16.30 2.20
N CYS A 209 6.18 -16.41 0.95
CA CYS A 209 5.02 -17.26 0.96
C CYS A 209 4.32 -17.57 -0.30
N VAL A 210 4.34 -16.70 -1.29
CA VAL A 210 3.29 -16.74 -2.30
C VAL A 210 3.35 -18.08 -3.03
N LEU A 211 2.45 -18.99 -2.65
CA LEU A 211 2.42 -20.38 -3.10
C LEU A 211 1.61 -20.48 -4.38
N GLU A 212 0.68 -19.55 -4.56
CA GLU A 212 -0.27 -19.57 -5.66
C GLU A 212 -0.66 -18.15 -6.08
N LYS A 213 -0.69 -17.94 -7.38
CA LYS A 213 -1.10 -16.70 -8.03
C LYS A 213 -2.01 -17.01 -9.20
N GLN A 214 -2.94 -16.12 -9.50
CA GLN A 214 -3.81 -16.25 -10.66
C GLN A 214 -4.12 -14.89 -11.27
N ASN A 215 -4.19 -14.83 -12.59
CA ASN A 215 -4.53 -13.61 -13.31
C ASN A 215 -6.02 -13.55 -13.62
N PHE A 216 -6.66 -12.45 -13.27
CA PHE A 216 -8.06 -12.17 -13.61
C PHE A 216 -8.24 -10.72 -14.03
N PRO A 217 -9.11 -10.40 -15.02
CA PRO A 217 -9.63 -9.05 -15.16
C PRO A 217 -10.47 -8.68 -13.94
N ALA A 218 -10.38 -7.43 -13.49
CA ALA A 218 -11.21 -6.94 -12.40
C ALA A 218 -11.47 -5.44 -12.46
N LYS A 219 -12.61 -5.02 -11.91
CA LYS A 219 -13.03 -3.61 -11.76
C LYS A 219 -13.56 -3.35 -10.36
N VAL A 220 -13.62 -2.10 -9.94
CA VAL A 220 -14.26 -1.73 -8.67
C VAL A 220 -15.70 -1.27 -8.91
N GLU A 221 -16.63 -1.70 -8.05
CA GLU A 221 -18.01 -1.22 -8.06
C GLU A 221 -18.10 0.15 -7.37
N LEU A 222 -18.74 1.13 -8.00
CA LEU A 222 -18.76 2.53 -7.52
C LEU A 222 -20.13 2.99 -7.02
N ASN A 223 -21.21 2.32 -7.41
CA ASN A 223 -22.58 2.85 -7.30
C ASN A 223 -23.46 2.09 -6.31
N GLY A 224 -23.19 0.79 -6.09
CA GLY A 224 -24.02 -0.03 -5.20
C GLY A 224 -23.97 0.42 -3.74
N GLU A 225 -25.13 0.47 -3.08
CA GLU A 225 -25.22 0.90 -1.67
C GLU A 225 -24.42 0.00 -0.71
N LEU A 226 -24.46 -1.31 -0.93
CA LEU A 226 -23.76 -2.31 -0.12
C LEU A 226 -22.40 -2.72 -0.71
N THR A 227 -22.22 -2.53 -2.01
CA THR A 227 -21.12 -3.10 -2.80
C THR A 227 -20.14 -2.06 -3.31
N ARG A 228 -20.34 -0.76 -3.04
CA ARG A 228 -19.37 0.27 -3.39
C ARG A 228 -18.01 -0.02 -2.74
N GLY A 229 -16.95 -0.04 -3.55
CA GLY A 229 -15.59 -0.42 -3.16
C GLY A 229 -15.30 -1.92 -3.29
N GLN A 230 -16.30 -2.76 -3.57
CA GLN A 230 -16.09 -4.18 -3.86
C GLN A 230 -15.35 -4.34 -5.18
N LEU A 231 -14.42 -5.30 -5.23
CA LEU A 231 -13.80 -5.70 -6.47
C LEU A 231 -14.66 -6.75 -7.18
N VAL A 232 -15.00 -6.48 -8.44
CA VAL A 232 -15.73 -7.34 -9.35
C VAL A 232 -14.72 -8.08 -10.20
N VAL A 233 -14.48 -9.36 -9.88
CA VAL A 233 -13.47 -10.21 -10.53
C VAL A 233 -14.11 -11.10 -11.60
N ASP A 234 -13.61 -11.01 -12.84
CA ASP A 234 -14.11 -11.79 -13.97
C ASP A 234 -13.39 -13.14 -14.10
N LYS A 235 -13.81 -14.10 -13.27
CA LYS A 235 -13.29 -15.47 -13.31
C LYS A 235 -13.63 -16.25 -14.59
N ARG A 236 -14.50 -15.70 -15.44
CA ARG A 236 -14.93 -16.33 -16.71
C ARG A 236 -14.28 -15.71 -17.94
N SER A 237 -13.43 -14.68 -17.75
CA SER A 237 -12.76 -13.96 -18.86
C SER A 237 -13.74 -13.46 -19.93
N VAL A 238 -14.89 -12.95 -19.49
CA VAL A 238 -15.90 -12.31 -20.35
C VAL A 238 -15.39 -10.98 -20.91
N SER A 239 -14.59 -10.25 -20.12
CA SER A 239 -13.90 -9.02 -20.50
C SER A 239 -12.57 -9.32 -21.19
N CYS A 240 -12.21 -8.50 -22.18
CA CYS A 240 -10.94 -8.60 -22.93
C CYS A 240 -9.82 -7.71 -22.35
N GLU A 241 -9.91 -7.37 -21.05
CA GLU A 241 -8.97 -6.47 -20.39
C GLU A 241 -7.70 -7.21 -19.92
N ASN A 242 -6.63 -6.46 -19.67
CA ASN A 242 -5.38 -7.03 -19.16
C ASN A 242 -5.61 -7.68 -17.79
N GLY A 243 -5.00 -8.84 -17.57
CA GLY A 243 -5.13 -9.57 -16.30
C GLY A 243 -4.37 -8.89 -15.16
N ILE A 244 -5.02 -8.81 -13.99
CA ILE A 244 -4.43 -8.42 -12.72
C ILE A 244 -3.97 -9.70 -12.00
N GLU A 245 -2.75 -9.71 -11.47
CA GLU A 245 -2.24 -10.85 -10.72
C GLU A 245 -2.78 -10.82 -9.28
N PHE A 246 -3.48 -11.86 -8.86
CA PHE A 246 -3.95 -12.02 -7.48
C PHE A 246 -3.13 -13.06 -6.75
N ILE A 247 -2.71 -12.74 -5.53
CA ILE A 247 -2.09 -13.70 -4.62
C ILE A 247 -3.20 -14.52 -3.95
N LEU A 248 -3.22 -15.83 -4.18
CA LEU A 248 -4.27 -16.71 -3.66
C LEU A 248 -3.83 -17.52 -2.45
N LYS A 249 -2.52 -17.76 -2.29
CA LYS A 249 -2.01 -18.57 -1.19
C LYS A 249 -0.65 -18.11 -0.73
N VAL A 250 -0.41 -18.20 0.58
CA VAL A 250 0.82 -17.82 1.24
C VAL A 250 1.31 -18.90 2.24
N ASP A 251 2.60 -19.27 2.24
CA ASP A 251 3.31 -19.97 3.32
C ASP A 251 3.15 -19.18 4.60
N VAL A 252 2.64 -19.76 5.69
CA VAL A 252 2.34 -19.09 6.96
C VAL A 252 3.39 -19.36 8.06
N GLN A 253 4.43 -20.13 7.78
CA GLN A 253 5.49 -20.30 8.77
C GLN A 253 6.63 -19.30 8.58
N TYR A 254 7.02 -19.06 7.33
CA TYR A 254 8.16 -18.21 6.98
C TYR A 254 8.14 -16.68 7.36
N LEU A 255 7.16 -15.81 6.99
CA LEU A 255 6.98 -14.46 7.59
C LEU A 255 6.90 -14.56 9.12
N LYS A 256 6.34 -15.62 9.73
CA LYS A 256 6.31 -15.70 11.19
C LYS A 256 7.75 -15.80 11.67
N ASP A 257 8.55 -16.66 11.05
CA ASP A 257 9.98 -16.77 11.30
C ASP A 257 10.71 -15.44 10.98
N LEU A 258 10.36 -14.73 9.91
CA LEU A 258 10.92 -13.41 9.59
C LEU A 258 10.56 -12.35 10.63
N TYR A 259 9.30 -12.32 11.06
CA TYR A 259 8.80 -11.41 12.06
C TYR A 259 9.47 -11.67 13.41
N GLU A 260 9.53 -12.93 13.84
CA GLU A 260 10.22 -13.33 15.06
C GLU A 260 11.72 -12.99 14.98
N LYS A 261 12.36 -13.23 13.83
CA LYS A 261 13.77 -12.87 13.62
C LYS A 261 14.02 -11.37 13.65
N MET A 262 13.12 -10.56 13.09
CA MET A 262 13.20 -9.10 13.12
C MET A 262 13.11 -8.55 14.56
N LEU A 263 12.43 -9.26 15.47
CA LEU A 263 12.29 -8.85 16.87
C LEU A 263 13.52 -9.14 17.75
N LEU A 264 14.49 -9.93 17.26
CA LEU A 264 15.70 -10.33 17.99
C LEU A 264 16.89 -9.40 17.68
#